data_AF-A0A8H7FVB5-F1
#
_entry.id   AF-A0A8H7FVB5-F1
#
_cell.length_a   1.000
_cell.length_b   1.000
_cell.length_c   1.000
_cell.angle_alpha   90.00
_cell.angle_beta   90.00
_cell.angle_gamma   90.00
#
_symmetry.space_group_name_H-M   'P 1'
#
loop_
_entity.id
_entity.type
_entity.pdbx_description
1 polymer ?
#
loop_
_entity_poly.entity_id
_entity_poly.type
_entity_poly.pdbx_seq_one_letter_code
_entity_poly.pdbx_strand_id
1 'polypeptide(L)'
;MPLFRSLRRSNTPERIQAPFAQASIIQTSQTASEQDQDIAQRMKRQCDRFRILIIGRANAGKTTILQKVCGTKKAPTICDAEGTKRGLHDIKHEMTFESNPGYVFHDSRGFESGGREELDDVKAFISARSQELEVKDQLHAIWYCIPMGDDRPFTRAEISFFSECGVGSVPVIAIFTKFDAMDDKAFAELLKQGASDDEARVRAPNHAVAMFDQDIKHFLYETKYPPKGHVLLRDMNDPYATCDQLIASTASAIDNEALKLLFLVIQNRNLALCMQTAVDELVDQYHYLFCYTNTSIPPD
;
A
#
# COMPACT_ATOMS: atom_id res chain seq x y z
N MET A 1 7.29 -20.66 -18.62
CA MET A 1 6.54 -19.86 -19.61
C MET A 1 5.14 -19.69 -19.05
N PRO A 2 4.70 -18.49 -18.63
CA PRO A 2 3.41 -18.35 -17.98
C PRO A 2 2.30 -18.45 -19.05
N LEU A 3 1.56 -19.56 -19.01
CA LEU A 3 0.46 -19.89 -19.92
C LEU A 3 -0.76 -18.96 -19.77
N PHE A 4 -0.84 -18.18 -18.69
CA PHE A 4 -1.97 -17.28 -18.41
C PHE A 4 -2.00 -15.97 -19.21
N ARG A 5 -0.92 -15.64 -19.93
CA ARG A 5 -0.81 -14.32 -20.59
C ARG A 5 -1.44 -14.24 -21.98
N SER A 6 -1.72 -15.37 -22.62
CA SER A 6 -2.18 -15.40 -24.01
C SER A 6 -3.71 -15.48 -24.06
N LEU A 7 -4.33 -14.41 -24.57
CA LEU A 7 -5.75 -14.30 -24.99
C LEU A 7 -6.77 -13.83 -23.93
N ARG A 8 -6.56 -12.65 -23.33
CA ARG A 8 -7.67 -11.71 -23.12
C ARG A 8 -8.00 -11.06 -24.48
N ARG A 9 -8.83 -11.72 -25.30
CA ARG A 9 -9.35 -11.10 -26.54
C ARG A 9 -10.36 -10.02 -26.15
N SER A 10 -10.08 -8.83 -26.69
CA SER A 10 -10.86 -7.61 -26.68
C SER A 10 -12.35 -7.85 -26.96
N ASN A 11 -13.20 -7.46 -26.01
CA ASN A 11 -14.55 -6.95 -26.26
C ASN A 11 -14.97 -6.14 -25.02
N THR A 12 -14.55 -4.88 -24.97
CA THR A 12 -15.11 -3.87 -24.07
C THR A 12 -15.68 -2.75 -24.93
N PRO A 13 -17.00 -2.45 -24.85
CA PRO A 13 -17.48 -1.17 -25.32
C PRO A 13 -16.84 -0.06 -24.47
N GLU A 14 -16.44 1.04 -25.12
CA GLU A 14 -15.96 2.27 -24.50
C GLU A 14 -16.87 2.65 -23.31
N ARG A 15 -16.33 2.46 -22.11
CA ARG A 15 -16.93 2.98 -20.88
C ARG A 15 -15.98 4.02 -20.34
N ILE A 16 -16.24 5.28 -20.70
CA ILE A 16 -15.68 6.44 -19.99
C ILE A 16 -16.26 6.36 -18.58
N GLN A 17 -15.51 5.75 -17.67
CA GLN A 17 -15.91 5.60 -16.28
C GLN A 17 -15.12 6.62 -15.46
N ALA A 18 -15.77 7.74 -15.18
CA ALA A 18 -15.32 8.71 -14.19
C ALA A 18 -15.07 8.03 -12.83
N PRO A 19 -14.17 8.56 -11.98
CA PRO A 19 -13.81 7.95 -10.70
C PRO A 19 -14.92 8.18 -9.66
N PHE A 20 -16.12 7.66 -9.90
CA PHE A 20 -17.21 7.56 -8.93
C PHE A 20 -17.16 6.17 -8.27
N ALA A 21 -16.12 5.92 -7.48
CA ALA A 21 -16.07 4.74 -6.60
C ALA A 21 -15.49 5.03 -5.21
N GLN A 22 -15.09 6.28 -4.91
CA GLN A 22 -14.67 6.69 -3.56
C GLN A 22 -15.86 7.03 -2.63
N ALA A 23 -17.10 6.91 -3.11
CA ALA A 23 -18.29 7.30 -2.35
C ALA A 23 -18.76 6.28 -1.31
N SER A 24 -18.25 5.05 -1.31
CA SER A 24 -18.75 3.97 -0.43
C SER A 24 -18.18 3.98 1.00
N ILE A 25 -17.20 4.83 1.30
CA ILE A 25 -16.73 5.05 2.69
C ILE A 25 -17.42 6.28 3.33
N ILE A 26 -18.17 7.07 2.56
CA ILE A 26 -18.64 8.41 2.97
C ILE A 26 -20.10 8.42 3.48
N GLN A 27 -20.81 7.28 3.53
CA GLN A 27 -22.20 7.29 4.03
C GLN A 27 -22.37 7.32 5.56
N THR A 28 -21.29 7.40 6.35
CA THR A 28 -21.38 7.72 7.79
C THR A 28 -21.05 9.18 8.13
N SER A 29 -20.80 10.04 7.14
CA SER A 29 -20.58 11.47 7.38
C SER A 29 -21.90 12.24 7.51
N GLN A 30 -22.63 12.03 8.61
CA GLN A 30 -23.62 13.00 9.08
C GLN A 30 -23.09 13.65 10.36
N THR A 31 -22.70 14.92 10.22
CA THR A 31 -22.27 15.90 11.23
C THR A 31 -21.09 15.46 12.12
N ALA A 32 -19.87 15.82 11.70
CA ALA A 32 -18.73 15.85 12.62
C ALA A 32 -19.01 16.88 13.72
N SER A 33 -18.94 16.45 14.98
CA SER A 33 -19.21 17.31 16.14
C SER A 33 -18.15 18.41 16.25
N GLU A 34 -18.46 19.51 16.94
CA GLU A 34 -17.46 20.57 17.24
C GLU A 34 -16.23 20.01 17.97
N GLN A 35 -16.39 18.92 18.71
CA GLN A 35 -15.31 18.20 19.40
C GLN A 35 -14.37 17.48 18.42
N ASP A 36 -14.90 16.86 17.36
CA ASP A 36 -14.09 16.19 16.33
C ASP A 36 -13.22 17.20 15.57
N GLN A 37 -13.73 18.41 15.37
CA GLN A 37 -12.99 19.49 14.73
C GLN A 37 -11.87 20.05 15.61
N ASP A 38 -12.08 20.24 16.91
CA ASP A 38 -11.02 20.69 17.84
C ASP A 38 -9.92 19.63 17.99
N ILE A 39 -10.30 18.34 18.09
CA ILE A 39 -9.33 17.23 18.13
C ILE A 39 -8.51 17.18 16.84
N ALA A 40 -9.15 17.28 15.67
CA ALA A 40 -8.45 17.30 14.39
C ALA A 40 -7.51 18.51 14.24
N GLN A 41 -7.91 19.69 14.75
CA GLN A 41 -7.07 20.89 14.74
C GLN A 41 -5.87 20.77 15.69
N ARG A 42 -6.07 20.23 16.89
CA ARG A 42 -4.97 19.98 17.85
C ARG A 42 -3.99 18.95 17.31
N MET A 43 -4.50 17.85 16.74
CA MET A 43 -3.67 16.84 16.11
C MET A 43 -2.88 17.40 14.92
N LYS A 44 -3.51 18.21 14.06
CA LYS A 44 -2.82 18.91 12.97
C LYS A 44 -1.66 19.80 13.45
N ARG A 45 -1.75 20.37 14.65
CA ARG A 45 -0.67 21.19 15.24
C ARG A 45 0.47 20.34 15.83
N GLN A 46 0.18 19.12 16.24
CA GLN A 46 1.15 18.21 16.87
C GLN A 46 1.81 17.26 15.86
N CYS A 47 1.11 16.90 14.79
CA CYS A 47 1.55 15.97 13.77
C CYS A 47 0.79 16.22 12.46
N ASP A 48 1.50 16.60 11.40
CA ASP A 48 0.92 16.87 10.09
C ASP A 48 1.16 15.75 9.07
N ARG A 49 1.97 14.74 9.43
CA ARG A 49 2.36 13.63 8.58
C ARG A 49 2.10 12.28 9.24
N PHE A 50 1.77 11.27 8.44
CA PHE A 50 1.58 9.91 8.89
C PHE A 50 2.79 9.05 8.52
N ARG A 51 3.48 8.50 9.53
CA ARG A 51 4.73 7.76 9.35
C ARG A 51 4.49 6.26 9.30
N ILE A 52 4.91 5.63 8.21
CA ILE A 52 4.73 4.19 7.95
C ILE A 52 6.10 3.55 7.71
N LEU A 53 6.36 2.43 8.39
CA LEU A 53 7.47 1.55 8.03
C LEU A 53 6.96 0.43 7.14
N ILE A 54 7.50 0.31 5.92
CA ILE A 54 7.26 -0.83 5.04
C ILE A 54 8.41 -1.82 5.14
N ILE A 55 8.07 -3.06 5.42
CA ILE A 55 8.99 -4.17 5.68
C ILE A 55 8.75 -5.26 4.65
N GLY A 56 9.79 -5.97 4.25
CA GLY A 56 9.62 -7.20 3.47
C GLY A 56 10.85 -7.55 2.67
N ARG A 57 10.85 -8.76 2.13
CA ARG A 57 11.96 -9.33 1.35
C ARG A 57 12.31 -8.48 0.13
N ALA A 58 13.49 -8.71 -0.44
CA ALA A 58 13.84 -8.16 -1.74
C ALA A 58 12.77 -8.58 -2.78
N ASN A 59 12.38 -7.64 -3.65
CA ASN A 59 11.33 -7.85 -4.65
C ASN A 59 9.94 -8.25 -4.12
N ALA A 60 9.63 -7.95 -2.84
CA ALA A 60 8.29 -8.15 -2.27
C ALA A 60 7.24 -7.13 -2.74
N GLY A 61 7.59 -6.19 -3.63
CA GLY A 61 6.64 -5.19 -4.16
C GLY A 61 6.47 -3.92 -3.30
N LYS A 62 7.36 -3.67 -2.34
CA LYS A 62 7.32 -2.50 -1.45
C LYS A 62 7.17 -1.17 -2.20
N THR A 63 8.10 -0.88 -3.11
CA THR A 63 8.07 0.35 -3.91
C THR A 63 6.79 0.49 -4.73
N THR A 64 6.30 -0.60 -5.32
CA THR A 64 5.04 -0.62 -6.08
C THR A 64 3.85 -0.26 -5.19
N ILE A 65 3.78 -0.79 -3.97
CA ILE A 65 2.73 -0.44 -3.02
C ILE A 65 2.78 1.04 -2.66
N LEU A 66 3.97 1.56 -2.34
CA LEU A 66 4.15 2.98 -2.00
C LEU A 66 3.70 3.89 -3.15
N GLN A 67 4.14 3.59 -4.37
CA GLN A 67 3.74 4.29 -5.59
C GLN A 67 2.22 4.28 -5.79
N LYS A 68 1.58 3.13 -5.60
CA LYS A 68 0.12 2.97 -5.75
C LYS A 68 -0.67 3.71 -4.68
N VAL A 69 -0.24 3.65 -3.42
CA VAL A 69 -0.82 4.42 -2.31
C VAL A 69 -0.70 5.93 -2.57
N CYS A 70 0.41 6.36 -3.14
CA CYS A 70 0.66 7.77 -3.45
C CYS A 70 0.12 8.20 -4.82
N GLY A 71 -0.55 7.32 -5.57
CA GLY A 71 -1.12 7.63 -6.88
C GLY A 71 -0.10 8.08 -7.92
N THR A 72 1.15 7.63 -7.83
CA THR A 72 2.24 8.12 -8.69
C THR A 72 3.17 7.01 -9.15
N LYS A 73 3.79 7.19 -10.32
CA LYS A 73 4.89 6.34 -10.82
C LYS A 73 6.27 6.96 -10.58
N LYS A 74 6.31 8.20 -10.07
CA LYS A 74 7.57 8.90 -9.77
C LYS A 74 8.30 8.22 -8.61
N ALA A 75 9.62 8.30 -8.61
CA ALA A 75 10.40 7.86 -7.47
C ALA A 75 10.16 8.78 -6.26
N PRO A 76 10.21 8.26 -5.03
CA PRO A 76 10.13 9.11 -3.83
C PRO A 76 11.37 10.01 -3.74
N THR A 77 11.19 11.15 -3.07
CA THR A 77 12.34 11.93 -2.57
C THR A 77 12.81 11.27 -1.27
N ILE A 78 14.10 10.93 -1.22
CA ILE A 78 14.75 10.35 -0.04
C ILE A 78 15.58 11.42 0.65
N CYS A 79 15.28 11.71 1.91
CA CYS A 79 16.01 12.69 2.72
C CYS A 79 16.60 12.02 3.96
N ASP A 80 17.81 12.40 4.36
CA ASP A 80 18.33 12.07 5.68
C ASP A 80 17.67 12.92 6.78
N ALA A 81 18.06 12.67 8.04
CA ALA A 81 17.53 13.40 9.20
C ALA A 81 17.84 14.91 9.16
N GLU A 82 18.84 15.33 8.37
CA GLU A 82 19.22 16.73 8.17
C GLU A 82 18.49 17.36 6.97
N GLY A 83 17.63 16.59 6.28
CA GLY A 83 16.88 17.04 5.11
C GLY A 83 17.68 17.03 3.81
N THR A 84 18.87 16.43 3.81
CA THR A 84 19.72 16.36 2.60
C THR A 84 19.24 15.22 1.71
N LYS A 85 19.05 15.51 0.41
CA LYS A 85 18.64 14.49 -0.57
C LYS A 85 19.72 13.41 -0.69
N ARG A 86 19.33 12.15 -0.52
CA ARG A 86 20.20 10.97 -0.65
C ARG A 86 19.72 10.05 -1.77
N GLY A 87 20.64 9.29 -2.35
CA GLY A 87 20.34 8.24 -3.33
C GLY A 87 20.34 6.82 -2.74
N LEU A 88 20.65 6.66 -1.45
CA LEU A 88 20.83 5.36 -0.82
C LEU A 88 19.65 5.01 0.11
N HIS A 89 19.08 3.83 -0.10
CA HIS A 89 18.03 3.28 0.76
C HIS A 89 18.61 2.94 2.15
N ASP A 90 18.21 3.69 3.17
CA ASP A 90 18.46 3.42 4.59
C ASP A 90 17.10 3.54 5.29
N ILE A 91 16.79 2.62 6.21
CA ILE A 91 15.54 2.62 6.96
C ILE A 91 15.36 3.91 7.77
N LYS A 92 16.45 4.59 8.15
CA LYS A 92 16.41 5.87 8.88
C LYS A 92 16.03 7.05 8.00
N HIS A 93 16.27 6.97 6.69
CA HIS A 93 15.93 8.04 5.76
C HIS A 93 14.41 8.11 5.55
N GLU A 94 13.92 9.34 5.45
CA GLU A 94 12.52 9.60 5.14
C GLU A 94 12.30 9.52 3.63
N MET A 95 11.29 8.78 3.22
CA MET A 95 10.80 8.75 1.83
C MET A 95 9.46 9.46 1.75
N THR A 96 9.39 10.48 0.91
CA THR A 96 8.16 11.25 0.68
C THR A 96 7.83 11.30 -0.82
N PHE A 97 6.55 11.39 -1.14
CA PHE A 97 6.07 11.55 -2.51
C PHE A 97 5.41 12.91 -2.64
N GLU A 98 5.77 13.67 -3.67
CA GLU A 98 5.17 15.00 -3.92
C GLU A 98 3.66 14.91 -4.14
N SER A 99 3.18 13.82 -4.75
CA SER A 99 1.75 13.55 -4.93
C SER A 99 1.03 13.22 -3.63
N ASN A 100 1.76 12.96 -2.55
CA ASN A 100 1.19 12.63 -1.26
C ASN A 100 2.13 13.05 -0.09
N PRO A 101 2.23 14.37 0.18
CA PRO A 101 3.16 14.91 1.16
C PRO A 101 2.73 14.63 2.61
N GLY A 102 1.51 14.14 2.81
CA GLY A 102 0.99 13.76 4.12
C GLY A 102 1.59 12.45 4.64
N TYR A 103 2.28 11.67 3.82
CA TYR A 103 2.97 10.45 4.27
C TYR A 103 4.47 10.65 4.41
N VAL A 104 5.03 9.97 5.42
CA VAL A 104 6.46 9.67 5.49
C VAL A 104 6.63 8.17 5.52
N PHE A 105 7.38 7.63 4.58
CA PHE A 105 7.68 6.22 4.53
C PHE A 105 9.12 5.95 4.96
N HIS A 106 9.30 4.84 5.65
CA HIS A 106 10.59 4.21 5.88
C HIS A 106 10.55 2.85 5.18
N ASP A 107 11.55 2.57 4.35
CA ASP A 107 11.63 1.31 3.61
C ASP A 107 12.75 0.45 4.22
N SER A 108 12.39 -0.73 4.74
CA SER A 108 13.41 -1.71 5.11
C SER A 108 14.13 -2.14 3.83
N ARG A 109 15.46 -2.23 3.84
CA ARG A 109 16.15 -2.97 2.79
C ARG A 109 15.54 -4.37 2.66
N GLY A 110 15.45 -4.86 1.43
CA GLY A 110 14.91 -6.20 1.21
C GLY A 110 15.76 -7.24 1.91
N PHE A 111 15.17 -8.07 2.78
CA PHE A 111 15.88 -9.21 3.36
C PHE A 111 16.37 -10.13 2.25
N GLU A 112 17.68 -10.33 2.13
CA GLU A 112 18.27 -11.37 1.28
C GLU A 112 18.53 -12.62 2.14
N SER A 113 18.23 -13.79 1.57
CA SER A 113 18.31 -15.15 2.12
C SER A 113 19.05 -15.36 3.45
N GLY A 114 18.41 -15.01 4.58
CA GLY A 114 18.95 -15.25 5.93
C GLY A 114 19.46 -14.02 6.69
N GLY A 115 19.25 -12.82 6.15
CA GLY A 115 19.63 -11.52 6.71
C GLY A 115 19.13 -11.29 8.14
N ARG A 116 19.93 -11.71 9.13
CA ARG A 116 19.72 -11.37 10.54
C ARG A 116 19.98 -9.88 10.77
N GLU A 117 21.01 -9.35 10.11
CA GLU A 117 21.43 -7.96 10.26
C GLU A 117 20.31 -7.00 9.87
N GLU A 118 19.66 -7.21 8.72
CA GLU A 118 18.56 -6.36 8.27
C GLU A 118 17.34 -6.46 9.19
N LEU A 119 17.07 -7.64 9.76
CA LEU A 119 15.99 -7.80 10.73
C LEU A 119 16.33 -7.12 12.07
N ASP A 120 17.59 -7.18 12.49
CA ASP A 120 18.08 -6.51 13.69
C ASP A 120 18.07 -4.99 13.51
N ASP A 121 18.42 -4.47 12.33
CA ASP A 121 18.28 -3.07 11.96
C ASP A 121 16.80 -2.61 12.02
N VAL A 122 15.88 -3.43 11.52
CA VAL A 122 14.44 -3.17 11.61
C VAL A 122 13.99 -3.15 13.08
N LYS A 123 14.39 -4.13 13.89
CA LYS A 123 14.06 -4.18 15.33
C LYS A 123 14.61 -2.95 16.06
N ALA A 124 15.85 -2.57 15.79
CA ALA A 124 16.49 -1.39 16.38
C ALA A 124 15.78 -0.09 15.95
N PHE A 125 15.40 0.02 14.69
CA PHE A 125 14.66 1.18 14.17
C PHE A 125 13.27 1.31 14.80
N ILE A 126 12.50 0.23 14.88
CA ILE A 126 11.19 0.21 15.54
C ILE A 126 11.34 0.61 17.01
N SER A 127 12.33 0.03 17.70
CA SER A 127 12.60 0.36 19.10
C SER A 127 12.96 1.83 19.28
N ALA A 128 13.86 2.39 18.47
CA ALA A 128 14.24 3.79 18.52
C ALA A 128 13.02 4.71 18.30
N ARG A 129 12.24 4.46 17.25
CA ARG A 129 11.02 5.22 16.94
C ARG A 129 9.96 5.13 18.04
N SER A 130 9.88 4.01 18.77
CA SER A 130 8.96 3.86 19.90
C SER A 130 9.32 4.73 21.12
N GLN A 131 10.59 5.16 21.23
CA GLN A 131 11.09 5.97 22.33
C GLN A 131 11.10 7.48 22.03
N GLU A 132 10.68 7.88 20.83
CA GLU A 132 10.59 9.30 20.47
C GLU A 132 9.51 10.02 21.29
N LEU A 133 9.81 11.23 21.75
CA LEU A 133 8.88 12.02 22.57
C LEU A 133 7.76 12.65 21.75
N GLU A 134 8.07 13.06 20.52
CA GLU A 134 7.14 13.72 19.63
C GLU A 134 6.41 12.71 18.73
N VAL A 135 5.08 12.80 18.67
CA VAL A 135 4.25 11.87 17.88
C VAL A 135 4.68 11.84 16.40
N LYS A 136 5.03 13.00 15.82
CA LYS A 136 5.53 13.09 14.42
C LYS A 136 6.78 12.25 14.13
N ASP A 137 7.55 11.91 15.16
CA ASP A 137 8.79 11.13 15.03
C ASP A 137 8.58 9.65 15.37
N GLN A 138 7.43 9.28 15.92
CA GLN A 138 7.03 7.89 16.15
C GLN A 138 6.51 7.21 14.87
N LEU A 139 6.54 5.87 14.85
CA LEU A 139 5.86 5.09 13.81
C LEU A 139 4.36 5.00 14.11
N HIS A 140 3.52 5.23 13.09
CA HIS A 140 2.07 5.16 13.23
C HIS A 140 1.47 3.85 12.69
N ALA A 141 2.15 3.20 11.74
CA ALA A 141 1.82 1.86 11.28
C ALA A 141 3.04 1.14 10.69
N ILE A 142 2.97 -0.19 10.68
CA ILE A 142 3.93 -1.06 10.01
C ILE A 142 3.20 -1.88 8.95
N TRP A 143 3.74 -1.88 7.74
CA TRP A 143 3.26 -2.67 6.61
C TRP A 143 4.27 -3.78 6.31
N TYR A 144 3.89 -5.04 6.48
CA TYR A 144 4.79 -6.17 6.28
C TYR A 144 4.43 -6.93 4.99
N CYS A 145 5.23 -6.81 3.96
CA CYS A 145 5.03 -7.46 2.66
C CYS A 145 5.57 -8.88 2.61
N ILE A 146 4.68 -9.84 2.33
CA ILE A 146 4.98 -11.26 2.19
C ILE A 146 4.62 -11.69 0.75
N PRO A 147 5.60 -12.00 -0.12
CA PRO A 147 5.33 -12.40 -1.50
C PRO A 147 4.84 -13.85 -1.60
N MET A 148 3.70 -14.05 -2.27
CA MET A 148 3.06 -15.37 -2.43
C MET A 148 3.51 -16.15 -3.67
N GLY A 149 4.40 -15.55 -4.46
CA GLY A 149 5.02 -16.19 -5.63
C GLY A 149 6.02 -17.29 -5.28
N ASP A 150 6.50 -17.35 -4.04
CA ASP A 150 7.46 -18.35 -3.60
C ASP A 150 6.74 -19.59 -3.02
N ASP A 151 7.37 -20.76 -3.11
CA ASP A 151 6.85 -22.00 -2.52
C ASP A 151 6.88 -21.99 -0.98
N ARG A 152 7.71 -21.11 -0.40
CA ARG A 152 7.82 -20.92 1.06
C ARG A 152 7.63 -19.43 1.37
N PRO A 153 6.39 -18.97 1.56
CA PRO A 153 6.11 -17.56 1.80
C PRO A 153 6.69 -17.08 3.14
N PHE A 154 6.76 -17.97 4.13
CA PHE A 154 7.35 -17.68 5.44
C PHE A 154 8.78 -18.19 5.52
N THR A 155 9.71 -17.25 5.64
CA THR A 155 11.11 -17.52 5.96
C THR A 155 11.36 -17.28 7.43
N ARG A 156 12.61 -17.46 7.86
CA ARG A 156 13.06 -17.12 9.21
C ARG A 156 12.81 -15.65 9.56
N ALA A 157 12.85 -14.74 8.59
CA ALA A 157 12.62 -13.31 8.82
C ALA A 157 11.19 -13.03 9.29
N GLU A 158 10.20 -13.61 8.61
CA GLU A 158 8.79 -13.52 9.00
C GLU A 158 8.57 -14.15 10.38
N ILE A 159 9.07 -15.38 10.59
CA ILE A 159 8.90 -16.10 11.86
C ILE A 159 9.50 -15.31 13.03
N SER A 160 10.74 -14.82 12.90
CA SER A 160 11.41 -14.05 13.95
C SER A 160 10.72 -12.69 14.18
N PHE A 161 10.26 -12.01 13.13
CA PHE A 161 9.51 -10.77 13.31
C PHE A 161 8.22 -11.00 14.12
N PHE A 162 7.35 -11.90 13.67
CA PHE A 162 6.03 -12.11 14.30
C PHE A 162 6.09 -12.88 15.63
N SER A 163 7.21 -13.53 15.97
CA SER A 163 7.36 -14.28 17.23
C SER A 163 8.23 -13.56 18.27
N GLU A 164 9.20 -12.74 17.84
CA GLU A 164 10.21 -12.16 18.73
C GLU A 164 10.17 -10.62 18.75
N CYS A 165 9.70 -9.97 17.68
CA CYS A 165 9.68 -8.51 17.59
C CYS A 165 8.42 -7.93 18.23
N GLY A 166 8.54 -7.45 19.47
CA GLY A 166 7.50 -6.63 20.09
C GLY A 166 7.45 -5.24 19.46
N VAL A 167 6.37 -4.91 18.76
CA VAL A 167 6.16 -3.61 18.09
C VAL A 167 5.40 -2.59 18.94
N GLY A 168 5.17 -2.89 20.22
CA GLY A 168 4.42 -2.04 21.14
C GLY A 168 2.96 -1.84 20.68
N SER A 169 2.51 -0.59 20.64
CA SER A 169 1.16 -0.20 20.21
C SER A 169 1.04 0.04 18.70
N VAL A 170 2.14 -0.04 17.94
CA VAL A 170 2.12 0.26 16.51
C VAL A 170 1.44 -0.89 15.76
N PRO A 171 0.36 -0.63 15.02
CA PRO A 171 -0.36 -1.68 14.29
C PRO A 171 0.50 -2.23 13.15
N VAL A 172 0.58 -3.57 13.08
CA VAL A 172 1.19 -4.28 11.95
C VAL A 172 0.10 -4.82 11.04
N ILE A 173 0.17 -4.48 9.75
CA ILE A 173 -0.70 -4.98 8.70
C ILE A 173 0.13 -5.91 7.79
N ALA A 174 -0.27 -7.18 7.69
CA ALA A 174 0.37 -8.13 6.79
C ALA A 174 -0.17 -7.95 5.36
N ILE A 175 0.72 -7.75 4.40
CA ILE A 175 0.38 -7.54 2.99
C ILE A 175 0.87 -8.75 2.21
N PHE A 176 -0.06 -9.61 1.81
CA PHE A 176 0.25 -10.74 0.95
C PHE A 176 0.27 -10.26 -0.50
N THR A 177 1.48 -10.09 -1.03
CA THR A 177 1.73 -9.54 -2.37
C THR A 177 1.86 -10.64 -3.40
N LYS A 178 1.69 -10.29 -4.68
CA LYS A 178 1.74 -11.25 -5.80
C LYS A 178 0.75 -12.40 -5.60
N PHE A 179 -0.43 -12.09 -5.08
CA PHE A 179 -1.43 -13.10 -4.77
C PHE A 179 -2.01 -13.76 -6.04
N ASP A 180 -1.84 -13.13 -7.21
CA ASP A 180 -2.06 -13.74 -8.52
C ASP A 180 -1.31 -15.08 -8.70
N ALA A 181 -0.15 -15.26 -8.06
CA ALA A 181 0.55 -16.55 -8.07
C ALA A 181 -0.18 -17.66 -7.28
N MET A 182 -1.00 -17.30 -6.28
CA MET A 182 -1.88 -18.25 -5.61
C MET A 182 -3.09 -18.60 -6.47
N ASP A 183 -3.60 -17.64 -7.25
CA ASP A 183 -4.67 -17.90 -8.22
C ASP A 183 -4.18 -18.90 -9.29
N ASP A 184 -2.93 -18.77 -9.77
CA ASP A 184 -2.30 -19.74 -10.69
C ASP A 184 -2.18 -21.15 -10.08
N LYS A 185 -1.78 -21.25 -8.79
CA LYS A 185 -1.70 -22.52 -8.07
C LYS A 185 -3.08 -23.17 -7.91
N ALA A 186 -4.07 -22.38 -7.49
CA ALA A 186 -5.45 -22.80 -7.32
C ALA A 186 -6.06 -23.28 -8.65
N PHE A 187 -5.79 -22.58 -9.75
CA PHE A 187 -6.19 -22.99 -11.09
C PHE A 187 -5.63 -24.36 -11.47
N ALA A 188 -4.31 -24.56 -11.27
CA ALA A 188 -3.66 -25.83 -11.57
C ALA A 188 -4.20 -26.99 -10.71
N GLU A 189 -4.58 -26.73 -9.46
CA GLU A 189 -5.21 -27.71 -8.59
C GLU A 189 -6.62 -28.08 -9.06
N LEU A 190 -7.44 -27.10 -9.42
CA LEU A 190 -8.80 -27.32 -9.93
C LEU A 190 -8.80 -28.15 -11.23
N LEU A 191 -7.84 -27.93 -12.12
CA LEU A 191 -7.67 -28.76 -13.32
C LEU A 191 -7.33 -30.22 -12.96
N LYS A 192 -6.47 -30.45 -11.96
CA LYS A 192 -6.15 -31.81 -11.48
C LYS A 192 -7.37 -32.50 -10.85
N GLN A 193 -8.27 -31.73 -10.26
CA GLN A 193 -9.55 -32.23 -9.73
C GLN A 193 -10.62 -32.47 -10.82
N GLY A 194 -10.29 -32.23 -12.09
CA GLY A 194 -11.16 -32.51 -13.24
C GLY A 194 -12.08 -31.37 -13.66
N ALA A 195 -11.89 -30.15 -13.14
CA ALA A 195 -12.60 -28.98 -13.65
C ALA A 195 -12.17 -28.65 -15.08
N SER A 196 -13.09 -28.12 -15.89
CA SER A 196 -12.72 -27.55 -17.20
C SER A 196 -11.90 -26.26 -17.04
N ASP A 197 -11.23 -25.83 -18.11
CA ASP A 197 -10.43 -24.59 -18.12
C ASP A 197 -11.27 -23.35 -17.73
N ASP A 198 -12.49 -23.23 -18.27
CA ASP A 198 -13.38 -22.12 -17.98
C ASP A 198 -13.88 -22.14 -16.53
N GLU A 199 -14.27 -23.31 -16.02
CA GLU A 199 -14.68 -23.46 -14.62
C GLU A 199 -13.53 -23.20 -13.65
N ALA A 200 -12.33 -23.72 -13.94
CA ALA A 200 -11.15 -23.51 -13.13
C ALA A 200 -10.79 -22.02 -13.09
N ARG A 201 -10.88 -21.31 -14.23
CA ARG A 201 -10.59 -19.87 -14.31
C ARG A 201 -11.55 -19.04 -13.46
N VAL A 202 -12.84 -19.37 -13.45
CA VAL A 202 -13.84 -18.68 -12.61
C VAL A 202 -13.65 -18.98 -11.12
N ARG A 203 -13.28 -20.22 -10.77
CA ARG A 203 -13.18 -20.68 -9.38
C ARG A 203 -11.84 -20.36 -8.72
N ALA A 204 -10.76 -20.20 -9.50
CA ALA A 204 -9.40 -20.05 -8.98
C ALA A 204 -9.24 -18.93 -7.94
N PRO A 205 -9.77 -17.70 -8.12
CA PRO A 205 -9.57 -16.64 -7.14
C PRO A 205 -10.18 -16.94 -5.76
N ASN A 206 -11.38 -17.52 -5.73
CA ASN A 206 -12.03 -17.90 -4.48
C ASN A 206 -11.36 -19.13 -3.84
N HIS A 207 -10.92 -20.07 -4.67
CA HIS A 207 -10.19 -21.24 -4.19
C HIS A 207 -8.83 -20.86 -3.59
N ALA A 208 -8.12 -19.90 -4.18
CA ALA A 208 -6.87 -19.36 -3.65
C ALA A 208 -7.05 -18.70 -2.27
N VAL A 209 -8.16 -17.98 -2.04
CA VAL A 209 -8.49 -17.44 -0.72
C VAL A 209 -8.76 -18.56 0.28
N ALA A 210 -9.50 -19.60 -0.11
CA ALA A 210 -9.75 -20.75 0.76
C ALA A 210 -8.45 -21.48 1.15
N MET A 211 -7.55 -21.71 0.18
CA MET A 211 -6.22 -22.28 0.45
C MET A 211 -5.41 -21.38 1.41
N PHE A 212 -5.47 -20.06 1.22
CA PHE A 212 -4.81 -19.13 2.13
C PHE A 212 -5.35 -19.21 3.57
N ASP A 213 -6.68 -19.18 3.73
CA ASP A 213 -7.33 -19.24 5.05
C ASP A 213 -7.02 -20.55 5.77
N GLN A 214 -6.98 -21.66 5.04
CA GLN A 214 -6.70 -22.99 5.59
C GLN A 214 -5.22 -23.18 5.93
N ASP A 215 -4.34 -22.89 4.98
CA ASP A 215 -2.95 -23.36 5.04
C ASP A 215 -1.96 -22.28 5.46
N ILE A 216 -2.29 -21.00 5.33
CA ILE A 216 -1.30 -19.91 5.42
C ILE A 216 -1.60 -18.97 6.59
N LYS A 217 -2.88 -18.67 6.82
CA LYS A 217 -3.31 -17.68 7.81
C LYS A 217 -2.85 -18.01 9.23
N HIS A 218 -2.96 -19.28 9.64
CA HIS A 218 -2.64 -19.69 11.00
C HIS A 218 -1.16 -19.44 11.38
N PHE A 219 -0.23 -19.54 10.42
CA PHE A 219 1.20 -19.28 10.64
C PHE A 219 1.52 -17.88 11.18
N LEU A 220 0.70 -16.88 10.89
CA LEU A 220 0.87 -15.52 11.43
C LEU A 220 -0.02 -15.23 12.63
N TYR A 221 -1.25 -15.74 12.64
CA TYR A 221 -2.23 -15.39 13.67
C TYR A 221 -2.05 -16.18 14.98
N GLU A 222 -1.29 -17.28 14.94
CA GLU A 222 -0.92 -18.06 16.13
C GLU A 222 0.44 -17.66 16.74
N THR A 223 1.09 -16.63 16.20
CA THR A 223 2.36 -16.14 16.74
C THR A 223 2.16 -15.28 17.99
N LYS A 224 3.26 -14.97 18.69
CA LYS A 224 3.24 -14.11 19.88
C LYS A 224 2.80 -12.68 19.58
N TYR A 225 3.15 -12.17 18.40
CA TYR A 225 2.83 -10.81 17.95
C TYR A 225 2.12 -10.86 16.59
N PRO A 226 0.84 -11.27 16.55
CA PRO A 226 0.12 -11.42 15.30
C PRO A 226 -0.15 -10.07 14.63
N PRO A 227 -0.29 -10.01 13.30
CA PRO A 227 -0.73 -8.80 12.63
C PRO A 227 -2.17 -8.45 13.04
N LYS A 228 -2.48 -7.15 13.15
CA LYS A 228 -3.84 -6.68 13.45
C LYS A 228 -4.82 -6.86 12.30
N GLY A 229 -4.30 -6.95 11.08
CA GLY A 229 -5.08 -7.15 9.86
C GLY A 229 -4.19 -7.63 8.74
N HIS A 230 -4.81 -8.11 7.67
CA HIS A 230 -4.09 -8.46 6.46
C HIS A 230 -4.87 -8.08 5.20
N VAL A 231 -4.15 -7.97 4.10
CA VAL A 231 -4.72 -7.73 2.76
C VAL A 231 -4.08 -8.66 1.74
N LEU A 232 -4.86 -9.03 0.71
CA LEU A 232 -4.43 -9.91 -0.38
C LEU A 232 -4.36 -9.07 -1.67
N LEU A 233 -3.15 -8.71 -2.09
CA LEU A 233 -2.94 -7.86 -3.26
C LEU A 233 -2.64 -8.67 -4.51
N ARG A 234 -3.50 -8.51 -5.53
CA ARG A 234 -3.40 -9.13 -6.86
C ARG A 234 -3.03 -8.09 -7.91
N ASP A 235 -2.42 -8.53 -9.00
CA ASP A 235 -2.29 -7.77 -10.23
C ASP A 235 -1.72 -6.35 -10.05
N MET A 236 -0.79 -6.14 -9.10
CA MET A 236 -0.23 -4.81 -8.80
C MET A 236 0.58 -4.19 -9.96
N ASN A 237 0.78 -4.94 -11.05
CA ASN A 237 1.34 -4.47 -12.30
C ASN A 237 0.29 -3.77 -13.20
N ASP A 238 -1.01 -3.99 -12.96
CA ASP A 238 -2.09 -3.27 -13.64
C ASP A 238 -2.03 -1.79 -13.23
N PRO A 239 -1.97 -0.84 -14.19
CA PRO A 239 -1.97 0.59 -13.86
C PRO A 239 -3.18 1.03 -13.03
N TYR A 240 -4.32 0.34 -13.12
CA TYR A 240 -5.56 0.65 -12.42
C TYR A 240 -5.75 -0.06 -11.08
N ALA A 241 -4.86 -0.99 -10.71
CA ALA A 241 -4.90 -1.61 -9.38
C ALA A 241 -4.76 -0.54 -8.27
N THR A 242 -5.64 -0.60 -7.26
CA THR A 242 -5.68 0.32 -6.11
C THR A 242 -5.26 -0.37 -4.82
N CYS A 243 -4.84 0.41 -3.83
CA CYS A 243 -4.48 -0.07 -2.49
C CYS A 243 -5.60 0.22 -1.46
N ASP A 244 -6.86 0.35 -1.89
CA ASP A 244 -7.95 0.81 -1.02
C ASP A 244 -8.17 -0.11 0.18
N GLN A 245 -8.05 -1.43 -0.04
CA GLN A 245 -8.13 -2.42 1.04
C GLN A 245 -7.01 -2.24 2.08
N LEU A 246 -5.80 -1.86 1.64
CA LEU A 246 -4.68 -1.59 2.55
C LEU A 246 -4.95 -0.34 3.40
N ILE A 247 -5.48 0.72 2.78
CA ILE A 247 -5.86 1.95 3.47
C ILE A 247 -6.97 1.67 4.50
N ALA A 248 -8.02 0.95 4.09
CA ALA A 248 -9.11 0.56 4.98
C ALA A 248 -8.64 -0.32 6.15
N SER A 249 -7.84 -1.35 5.85
CA SER A 249 -7.27 -2.23 6.88
C SER A 249 -6.38 -1.46 7.86
N THR A 250 -5.58 -0.51 7.36
CA THR A 250 -4.75 0.37 8.20
C THR A 250 -5.61 1.25 9.10
N ALA A 251 -6.66 1.89 8.58
CA ALA A 251 -7.57 2.72 9.38
C ALA A 251 -8.24 1.91 10.50
N SER A 252 -8.69 0.68 10.20
CA SER A 252 -9.31 -0.22 11.18
C SER A 252 -8.33 -0.73 12.24
N ALA A 253 -7.04 -0.83 11.94
CA ALA A 253 -6.03 -1.34 12.86
C ALA A 253 -5.50 -0.30 13.88
N ILE A 254 -5.75 0.99 13.64
CA ILE A 254 -5.32 2.08 14.53
C ILE A 254 -6.31 2.20 15.70
N ASP A 255 -5.86 1.89 16.92
CA ASP A 255 -6.69 2.00 18.13
C ASP A 255 -6.77 3.43 18.67
N ASN A 256 -5.73 4.23 18.45
CA ASN A 256 -5.67 5.60 18.95
C ASN A 256 -6.53 6.50 18.07
N GLU A 257 -7.63 7.02 18.61
CA GLU A 257 -8.59 7.85 17.87
C GLU A 257 -7.96 9.12 17.30
N ALA A 258 -7.00 9.73 18.00
CA ALA A 258 -6.27 10.88 17.50
C ALA A 258 -5.40 10.52 16.27
N LEU A 259 -4.69 9.39 16.30
CA LEU A 259 -3.94 8.88 15.15
C LEU A 259 -4.85 8.44 13.99
N LYS A 260 -6.01 7.86 14.30
CA LYS A 260 -7.01 7.49 13.28
C LYS A 260 -7.56 8.73 12.58
N LEU A 261 -7.90 9.78 13.34
CA LEU A 261 -8.31 11.06 12.79
C LEU A 261 -7.21 11.69 11.92
N LEU A 262 -5.95 11.66 12.38
CA LEU A 262 -4.80 12.13 11.58
C LEU A 262 -4.71 11.37 10.25
N PHE A 263 -4.80 10.04 10.28
CA PHE A 263 -4.77 9.20 9.08
C PHE A 263 -5.87 9.59 8.08
N LEU A 264 -7.12 9.74 8.56
CA LEU A 264 -8.27 10.12 7.74
C LEU A 264 -8.13 11.53 7.15
N VAL A 265 -7.63 12.50 7.93
CA VAL A 265 -7.38 13.87 7.45
C VAL A 265 -6.35 13.87 6.32
N ILE A 266 -5.29 13.07 6.44
CA ILE A 266 -4.28 12.93 5.39
C ILE A 266 -4.89 12.32 4.13
N GLN A 267 -5.71 11.26 4.27
CA GLN A 267 -6.43 10.66 3.13
C GLN A 267 -7.32 11.67 2.39
N ASN A 268 -8.07 12.49 3.11
CA ASN A 268 -8.93 13.51 2.48
C ASN A 268 -8.14 14.61 1.76
N ARG A 269 -7.00 15.05 2.33
CA ARG A 269 -6.13 16.04 1.65
C ARG A 269 -5.53 15.48 0.37
N ASN A 270 -5.13 14.21 0.40
CA ASN A 270 -4.58 13.55 -0.77
C ASN A 270 -5.62 13.45 -1.89
N LEU A 271 -6.87 13.14 -1.55
CA LEU A 271 -7.95 13.17 -2.53
C LEU A 271 -8.11 14.55 -3.18
N ALA A 272 -8.14 15.62 -2.38
CA ALA A 272 -8.23 16.98 -2.89
C ALA A 272 -7.04 17.35 -3.80
N LEU A 273 -5.82 16.95 -3.42
CA LEU A 273 -4.61 17.18 -4.23
C LEU A 273 -4.67 16.41 -5.55
N CYS A 274 -5.07 15.13 -5.52
CA CYS A 274 -5.27 14.33 -6.73
C CYS A 274 -6.29 14.96 -7.68
N MET A 275 -7.40 15.49 -7.16
CA MET A 275 -8.41 16.18 -7.96
C MET A 275 -7.83 17.45 -8.59
N GLN A 276 -7.08 18.24 -7.83
CA GLN A 276 -6.45 19.46 -8.33
C GLN A 276 -5.43 19.15 -9.43
N THR A 277 -4.54 18.18 -9.23
CA THR A 277 -3.56 17.76 -10.24
C THR A 277 -4.23 17.27 -11.51
N ALA A 278 -5.32 16.49 -11.40
CA ALA A 278 -6.06 16.02 -12.58
C ALA A 278 -6.71 17.18 -13.36
N VAL A 279 -7.21 18.22 -12.65
CA VAL A 279 -7.74 19.42 -13.29
C VAL A 279 -6.61 20.19 -14.00
N ASP A 280 -5.47 20.37 -13.35
CA ASP A 280 -4.32 21.08 -13.92
C ASP A 280 -3.79 20.36 -15.18
N GLU A 281 -3.67 19.03 -15.15
CA GLU A 281 -3.26 18.22 -16.32
C GLU A 281 -4.25 18.34 -17.48
N LEU A 282 -5.56 18.37 -17.21
CA LEU A 282 -6.57 18.60 -18.23
C LEU A 282 -6.45 20.00 -18.81
N VAL A 283 -6.31 21.03 -17.97
CA VAL A 283 -6.14 22.42 -18.42
C VAL A 283 -4.89 22.56 -19.30
N ASP A 284 -3.78 21.95 -18.91
CA ASP A 284 -2.54 21.94 -19.70
C ASP A 284 -2.73 21.22 -21.05
N GLN A 285 -3.43 20.08 -21.05
CA GLN A 285 -3.75 19.35 -22.28
C GLN A 285 -4.65 20.16 -23.22
N TYR A 286 -5.66 20.85 -22.68
CA TYR A 286 -6.54 21.75 -23.42
C TYR A 286 -5.78 22.97 -23.96
N HIS A 287 -4.90 23.57 -23.16
CA HIS A 287 -4.07 24.69 -23.58
C HIS A 287 -3.09 24.28 -24.70
N TYR A 288 -2.46 23.11 -24.56
CA TYR A 288 -1.59 22.54 -25.60
C TYR A 288 -2.35 22.30 -26.92
N LEU A 289 -3.55 21.72 -26.84
CA LEU A 289 -4.39 21.46 -28.02
C LEU A 289 -4.84 22.78 -28.69
N PHE A 290 -5.25 23.78 -27.89
CA PHE A 290 -5.68 25.09 -28.39
C PHE A 290 -4.53 25.86 -29.06
N CYS A 291 -3.33 25.80 -28.50
CA CYS A 291 -2.13 26.39 -29.12
C CYS A 291 -1.80 25.72 -30.46
N TYR A 292 -1.91 24.39 -30.56
CA TYR A 292 -1.63 23.65 -31.80
C TYR A 292 -2.68 23.88 -32.91
N THR A 293 -3.96 24.04 -32.56
CA THR A 293 -5.01 24.29 -33.54
C THR A 293 -4.95 25.72 -34.11
N ASN A 294 -4.46 26.69 -33.34
CA ASN A 294 -4.41 28.10 -33.78
C ASN A 294 -3.15 28.48 -34.56
N THR A 295 -2.10 27.64 -34.57
CA THR A 295 -0.90 27.85 -35.40
C THR A 295 -1.02 27.27 -36.83
N SER A 296 -2.18 26.70 -37.19
CA SER A 296 -2.37 25.96 -38.45
C SER A 296 -3.22 26.71 -39.50
N ILE A 297 -3.59 27.96 -39.28
CA ILE A 297 -4.31 28.79 -40.27
C ILE A 297 -3.28 29.67 -40.98
N PRO A 298 -2.91 29.41 -42.24
CA PRO A 298 -2.05 30.32 -42.99
C PRO A 298 -2.81 31.63 -43.25
N PRO A 299 -2.15 32.79 -43.20
CA PRO A 299 -2.78 34.04 -43.58
C PRO A 299 -3.09 34.01 -45.08
N ASP A 300 -4.32 34.41 -45.43
CA ASP A 300 -4.81 34.58 -46.81
C ASP A 300 -3.96 35.57 -47.64
#